data_AF-B7JUU7-F1
#
_entry.id   AF-B7JUU7-F1
#
_cell.length_a   1.000
_cell.length_b   1.000
_cell.length_c   1.000
_cell.angle_alpha   90.00
_cell.angle_beta   90.00
_cell.angle_gamma   90.00
#
_symmetry.space_group_name_H-M   'P 1'
#
loop_
_entity.id
_entity.type
_entity.pdbx_description
1 polymer ?
#
loop_
_entity_poly.entity_id
_entity_poly.type
_entity_poly.pdbx_seq_one_letter_code
_entity_poly.pdbx_strand_id
1 'polypeptide(L)'
;MQKTKEAELKLLSSQYRPECFVNIVEEIEQNLFPTSQKNVFYKLLEFTNLTKSNALILTTHSPYIINYLTLAIKGYQVWQKILSSPNAELLKQQLENIVPEASYISEEDAIVYELTEQGEIRKLSTYEGLPSDENYLNISLFG
;
A
#
# COMPACT_ATOMS: atom_id res chain seq x y z
N MET A 1 26.03 37.36 -12.83
CA MET A 1 25.63 36.48 -13.96
C MET A 1 25.46 35.02 -13.56
N GLN A 2 26.33 34.41 -12.74
CA GLN A 2 26.24 32.97 -12.41
C GLN A 2 25.05 32.61 -11.50
N LYS A 3 24.75 33.44 -10.49
CA LYS A 3 23.58 33.27 -9.60
C LYS A 3 22.22 33.37 -10.33
N THR A 4 22.14 34.17 -11.38
CA THR A 4 20.90 34.35 -12.16
C THR A 4 20.55 33.08 -12.94
N LYS A 5 21.58 32.45 -13.52
CA LYS A 5 21.45 31.20 -14.28
C LYS A 5 21.04 30.01 -13.40
N GLU A 6 21.56 29.93 -12.17
CA GLU A 6 21.17 28.90 -11.19
C GLU A 6 19.74 29.07 -10.69
N ALA A 7 19.30 30.32 -10.48
CA ALA A 7 17.93 30.62 -10.09
C ALA A 7 16.93 30.27 -11.20
N GLU A 8 17.27 30.60 -12.45
CA GLU A 8 16.48 30.23 -13.64
C GLU A 8 16.43 28.70 -13.84
N LEU A 9 17.55 27.99 -13.63
CA LEU A 9 17.59 26.52 -13.69
C LEU A 9 16.73 25.88 -12.59
N LYS A 10 16.73 26.44 -11.37
CA LYS A 10 15.88 25.97 -10.28
C LYS A 10 14.40 26.22 -10.59
N LEU A 11 14.07 27.38 -11.14
CA LEU A 11 12.71 27.71 -11.54
C LEU A 11 12.19 26.74 -12.62
N LEU A 12 12.97 26.55 -13.69
CA LEU A 12 12.64 25.60 -14.75
C LEU A 12 12.53 24.17 -14.21
N SER A 13 13.51 23.71 -13.41
CA SER A 13 13.45 22.36 -12.86
C SER A 13 12.26 22.15 -11.92
N SER A 14 11.86 23.14 -11.12
CA SER A 14 10.65 23.06 -10.30
C SER A 14 9.37 22.98 -11.12
N GLN A 15 9.34 23.62 -12.29
CA GLN A 15 8.17 23.68 -13.16
C GLN A 15 7.91 22.37 -13.91
N TYR A 16 8.94 21.53 -14.08
CA TYR A 16 8.87 20.26 -14.78
C TYR A 16 9.20 19.06 -13.88
N ARG A 17 9.30 19.25 -12.56
CA ARG A 17 9.55 18.15 -11.63
C ARG A 17 8.23 17.42 -11.39
N PRO A 18 8.11 16.13 -11.71
CA PRO A 18 6.92 15.38 -11.32
C PRO A 18 6.88 15.31 -9.79
N GLU A 19 5.88 15.94 -9.18
CA GLU A 19 5.62 15.92 -7.73
C GLU A 19 4.81 14.69 -7.30
N CYS A 20 4.26 13.96 -8.27
CA CYS A 20 3.37 12.83 -8.09
C CYS A 20 3.82 11.67 -9.00
N PHE A 21 3.84 10.47 -8.44
CA PHE A 21 4.06 9.22 -9.17
C PHE A 21 2.83 8.32 -9.04
N VAL A 22 2.16 8.04 -10.15
CA VAL A 22 1.05 7.09 -10.22
C VAL A 22 1.58 5.77 -10.79
N ASN A 23 1.57 4.72 -9.98
CA ASN A 23 2.01 3.39 -10.37
C ASN A 23 0.79 2.50 -10.63
N ILE A 24 0.74 1.86 -11.80
CA ILE A 24 -0.34 0.97 -12.20
C ILE A 24 0.29 -0.39 -12.48
N VAL A 25 -0.12 -1.41 -11.73
CA VAL A 25 0.43 -2.76 -11.88
C VAL A 25 -0.70 -3.76 -11.98
N GLU A 26 -0.76 -4.44 -13.12
CA GLU A 26 -1.72 -5.52 -13.36
C GLU A 26 -1.15 -6.87 -12.93
N GLU A 27 -2.04 -7.75 -12.46
CA GLU A 27 -1.78 -9.11 -11.96
C GLU A 27 -0.42 -9.28 -11.24
N ILE A 28 -0.22 -8.53 -10.15
CA ILE A 28 1.07 -8.43 -9.46
C ILE A 28 1.62 -9.76 -8.93
N GLU A 29 0.77 -10.77 -8.84
CA GLU A 29 1.06 -12.11 -8.38
C GLU A 29 1.61 -13.06 -9.47
N GLN A 30 1.55 -12.68 -10.75
CA GLN A 30 1.87 -13.58 -11.85
C GLN A 30 3.28 -14.17 -11.74
N ASN A 31 3.35 -15.51 -11.79
CA ASN A 31 4.59 -16.29 -11.63
C ASN A 31 5.32 -16.11 -10.28
N LEU A 32 4.67 -15.57 -9.25
CA LEU A 32 5.27 -15.36 -7.94
C LEU A 32 4.68 -16.29 -6.87
N PHE A 33 5.55 -16.89 -6.07
CA PHE A 33 5.15 -17.55 -4.82
C PHE A 33 4.60 -16.51 -3.82
N PRO A 34 3.71 -16.90 -2.88
CA PRO A 34 3.09 -15.96 -1.93
C PRO A 34 4.09 -15.07 -1.17
N THR A 35 5.24 -15.62 -0.76
CA THR A 35 6.30 -14.85 -0.10
C THR A 35 6.90 -13.77 -1.00
N SER A 36 7.01 -14.04 -2.31
CA SER A 36 7.51 -13.08 -3.29
C SER A 36 6.46 -12.02 -3.60
N GLN A 37 5.18 -12.41 -3.68
CA GLN A 37 4.05 -11.48 -3.81
C GLN A 37 4.06 -10.46 -2.66
N LYS A 38 4.22 -10.93 -1.42
CA LYS A 38 4.35 -10.07 -0.22
C LYS A 38 5.45 -9.02 -0.39
N ASN A 39 6.66 -9.47 -0.77
CA ASN A 39 7.83 -8.61 -0.87
C ASN A 39 7.66 -7.54 -1.95
N VAL A 40 7.15 -7.93 -3.12
CA VAL A 40 6.88 -6.98 -4.22
C VAL A 40 5.81 -5.98 -3.79
N PHE A 41 4.72 -6.45 -3.20
CA PHE A 41 3.65 -5.59 -2.73
C PHE A 41 4.14 -4.55 -1.70
N TYR A 42 4.90 -4.97 -0.69
CA TYR A 42 5.45 -4.05 0.30
C TYR A 42 6.45 -3.04 -0.27
N LYS A 43 7.20 -3.41 -1.31
CA LYS A 43 8.05 -2.46 -2.04
C LYS A 43 7.24 -1.43 -2.84
N LEU A 44 6.14 -1.85 -3.46
CA LEU A 44 5.24 -0.91 -4.14
C LEU A 44 4.62 0.09 -3.14
N LEU A 45 4.24 -0.39 -1.95
CA LEU A 45 3.75 0.46 -0.87
C LEU A 45 4.81 1.43 -0.37
N GLU A 46 6.05 0.97 -0.17
CA GLU A 46 7.19 1.84 0.20
C GLU A 46 7.35 3.00 -0.79
N PHE A 47 7.34 2.73 -2.10
CA PHE A 47 7.44 3.77 -3.12
C PHE A 47 6.23 4.72 -3.12
N THR A 48 5.04 4.20 -2.84
CA THR A 48 3.83 5.01 -2.73
C THR A 48 3.92 5.93 -1.52
N ASN A 49 4.43 5.44 -0.40
CA ASN A 49 4.53 6.20 0.84
C ASN A 49 5.66 7.23 0.86
N LEU A 50 6.57 7.24 -0.14
CA LEU A 50 7.63 8.25 -0.25
C LEU A 50 7.09 9.68 -0.37
N THR A 51 5.90 9.86 -0.95
CA THR A 51 5.29 11.19 -1.14
C THR A 51 3.77 11.05 -1.09
N LYS A 52 3.09 11.92 -0.34
CA LYS A 52 1.62 11.87 -0.18
C LYS A 52 0.83 12.01 -1.48
N SER A 53 1.46 12.54 -2.53
CA SER A 53 0.86 12.68 -3.85
C SER A 53 0.96 11.42 -4.70
N ASN A 54 1.77 10.43 -4.31
CA ASN A 54 1.89 9.20 -5.08
C ASN A 54 0.62 8.35 -4.93
N ALA A 55 0.32 7.57 -5.97
CA ALA A 55 -0.81 6.68 -5.99
C ALA A 55 -0.41 5.32 -6.55
N LEU A 56 -1.05 4.27 -6.05
CA LEU A 56 -0.84 2.90 -6.50
C LEU A 56 -2.18 2.29 -6.87
N ILE A 57 -2.29 1.82 -8.10
CA ILE A 57 -3.44 1.10 -8.62
C ILE A 57 -2.99 -0.31 -8.97
N LEU A 58 -3.66 -1.29 -8.39
CA LEU A 58 -3.33 -2.70 -8.55
C LEU A 58 -4.56 -3.48 -8.99
N THR A 59 -4.33 -4.49 -9.82
CA THR A 59 -5.31 -5.56 -10.03
C THR A 59 -4.71 -6.87 -9.57
N THR A 60 -5.49 -7.70 -8.91
CA THR A 60 -5.03 -9.00 -8.41
C THR A 60 -6.18 -10.00 -8.37
N HIS A 61 -5.86 -11.23 -8.72
CA HIS A 61 -6.64 -12.43 -8.47
C HIS A 61 -6.13 -13.18 -7.23
N SER A 62 -5.10 -12.67 -6.55
CA SER A 62 -4.49 -13.32 -5.40
C SER A 62 -5.13 -12.84 -4.09
N PRO A 63 -5.78 -13.75 -3.32
CA PRO A 63 -6.25 -13.44 -1.97
C PRO A 63 -5.12 -13.03 -1.02
N TYR A 64 -3.88 -13.48 -1.29
CA TYR A 64 -2.73 -13.13 -0.45
C TYR A 64 -2.46 -11.62 -0.47
N ILE A 65 -2.67 -10.95 -1.61
CA ILE A 65 -2.46 -9.49 -1.71
C ILE A 65 -3.44 -8.73 -0.83
N ILE A 66 -4.72 -9.14 -0.81
CA ILE A 66 -5.72 -8.55 0.09
C ILE A 66 -5.31 -8.76 1.55
N ASN A 67 -4.84 -9.96 1.91
CA ASN A 67 -4.37 -10.24 3.26
C ASN A 67 -3.15 -9.38 3.64
N TYR A 68 -2.19 -9.18 2.73
CA TYR A 68 -1.04 -8.32 2.98
C TYR A 68 -1.43 -6.83 3.07
N LEU A 69 -2.46 -6.39 2.33
CA LEU A 69 -3.04 -5.06 2.49
C LEU A 69 -3.67 -4.89 3.87
N THR A 70 -4.44 -5.88 4.33
CA THR A 70 -5.00 -5.91 5.68
C THR A 70 -3.90 -5.83 6.74
N LEU A 71 -2.78 -6.55 6.57
CA LEU A 71 -1.62 -6.45 7.46
C LEU A 71 -0.99 -5.06 7.44
N ALA A 72 -0.86 -4.42 6.27
CA ALA A 72 -0.33 -3.06 6.14
C ALA A 72 -1.17 -2.03 6.90
N ILE A 73 -2.51 -2.09 6.76
CA ILE A 73 -3.45 -1.21 7.47
C ILE A 73 -3.42 -1.48 8.97
N LYS A 74 -3.45 -2.76 9.37
CA LYS A 74 -3.41 -3.14 10.78
C LYS A 74 -2.08 -2.76 11.44
N GLY A 75 -0.98 -2.87 10.70
CA GLY A 75 0.34 -2.42 11.12
C GLY A 75 0.34 -0.95 11.51
N TYR A 76 -0.27 -0.09 10.69
CA TYR A 76 -0.42 1.33 11.01
C TYR A 76 -1.25 1.57 12.29
N GLN A 77 -2.41 0.93 12.42
CA GLN A 77 -3.26 1.05 13.61
C GLN A 77 -2.53 0.59 14.90
N VAL A 78 -1.76 -0.49 14.82
CA VAL A 78 -0.99 -1.02 15.94
C VAL A 78 0.18 -0.10 16.27
N TRP A 79 0.90 0.40 15.27
CA TRP A 79 1.99 1.36 15.45
C TRP A 79 1.52 2.61 16.20
N GLN A 80 0.35 3.18 15.84
CA GLN A 80 -0.23 4.32 16.54
C GLN A 80 -0.46 4.05 18.04
N LYS A 81 -0.91 2.84 18.39
CA LYS A 81 -1.10 2.41 19.79
C LYS A 81 0.23 2.20 20.51
N ILE A 82 1.24 1.66 19.81
CA ILE A 82 2.58 1.43 20.35
C ILE A 82 3.26 2.75 20.74
N LEU A 83 3.05 3.84 19.98
CA LEU A 83 3.62 5.16 20.30
C LEU A 83 3.23 5.68 21.68
N SER A 84 2.09 5.22 22.22
CA SER A 84 1.58 5.61 23.54
C SER A 84 2.01 4.66 24.66
N SER A 85 2.79 3.62 24.35
CA SER A 85 3.20 2.57 25.28
C SER A 85 4.59 2.81 25.87
N PRO A 86 4.83 2.49 27.15
CA PRO A 86 6.16 2.60 27.77
C PRO A 86 7.21 1.67 27.15
N ASN A 87 6.80 0.59 26.47
CA ASN A 87 7.70 -0.37 25.81
C ASN A 87 7.78 -0.18 24.29
N ALA A 88 7.59 1.06 23.81
CA ALA A 88 7.43 1.36 22.39
C ALA A 88 8.54 0.78 21.49
N GLU A 89 9.80 0.87 21.91
CA GLU A 89 10.95 0.48 21.09
C GLU A 89 10.97 -1.03 20.79
N LEU A 90 10.75 -1.86 21.80
CA LEU A 90 10.71 -3.32 21.63
C LEU A 90 9.52 -3.76 20.78
N LEU A 91 8.35 -3.14 21.00
CA LEU A 91 7.14 -3.46 20.25
C LEU A 91 7.25 -3.03 18.79
N LYS A 92 7.92 -1.90 18.50
CA LYS A 92 8.22 -1.48 17.12
C LYS A 92 9.08 -2.48 16.39
N GLN A 93 10.16 -2.96 17.01
CA GLN A 93 11.02 -3.99 16.41
C GLN A 93 10.27 -5.29 16.12
N GLN A 94 9.36 -5.69 17.01
CA GLN A 94 8.51 -6.86 16.78
C GLN A 94 7.55 -6.65 15.60
N LEU A 95 6.97 -5.45 15.48
CA LEU A 95 6.06 -5.12 14.39
C LEU A 95 6.78 -5.07 13.04
N GLU A 96 7.99 -4.49 12.99
CA GLU A 96 8.83 -4.40 11.79
C GLU A 96 9.11 -5.77 11.14
N ASN A 97 9.26 -6.82 11.97
CA ASN A 97 9.45 -8.20 11.48
C ASN A 97 8.22 -8.77 10.76
N ILE A 98 7.03 -8.22 11.01
CA ILE A 98 5.76 -8.69 10.44
C ILE A 98 5.42 -7.84 9.21
N VAL A 99 5.43 -6.52 9.39
CA VAL A 99 5.10 -5.49 8.41
C VAL A 99 6.11 -4.36 8.53
N PRO A 100 6.87 -4.05 7.47
CA PRO A 100 7.81 -2.94 7.46
C PRO A 100 7.10 -1.60 7.68
N GLU A 101 7.71 -0.69 8.45
CA GLU A 101 7.18 0.64 8.73
C GLU A 101 6.94 1.45 7.45
N ALA A 102 7.80 1.28 6.45
CA ALA A 102 7.65 1.92 5.15
C ALA A 102 6.40 1.47 4.37
N SER A 103 5.80 0.35 4.74
CA SER A 103 4.63 -0.23 4.07
C SER A 103 3.32 0.02 4.83
N TYR A 104 3.33 0.77 5.93
CA TYR A 104 2.11 1.13 6.65
C TYR A 104 1.20 2.01 5.79
N ILE A 105 -0.10 1.76 5.86
CA ILE A 105 -1.12 2.53 5.13
C ILE A 105 -2.24 2.87 6.10
N SER A 106 -2.79 4.07 6.00
CA SER A 106 -3.99 4.44 6.74
C SER A 106 -5.24 3.84 6.08
N GLU A 107 -6.27 3.54 6.87
CA GLU A 107 -7.51 2.97 6.33
C GLU A 107 -8.22 3.91 5.36
N GLU A 108 -8.09 5.23 5.55
CA GLU A 108 -8.63 6.25 4.65
C GLU A 108 -7.88 6.37 3.31
N ASP A 109 -6.64 5.90 3.25
CA ASP A 109 -5.77 5.98 2.06
C ASP A 109 -5.86 4.71 1.19
N ALA A 110 -6.62 3.70 1.62
CA ALA A 110 -6.80 2.44 0.90
C ALA A 110 -8.25 2.23 0.49
N ILE A 111 -8.45 1.77 -0.74
CA ILE A 111 -9.77 1.37 -1.24
C ILE A 111 -9.66 0.13 -2.09
N VAL A 112 -10.57 -0.82 -1.88
CA VAL A 112 -10.63 -2.09 -2.61
C VAL A 112 -11.95 -2.18 -3.34
N TYR A 113 -11.87 -2.60 -4.60
CA TYR A 113 -13.01 -2.90 -5.45
C TYR A 113 -12.95 -4.37 -5.86
N GLU A 114 -14.11 -5.01 -5.92
CA GLU A 114 -14.30 -6.36 -6.42
C GLU A 114 -15.03 -6.29 -7.77
N LEU A 115 -14.52 -7.02 -8.76
CA LEU A 115 -15.21 -7.26 -10.03
C LEU A 115 -15.95 -8.60 -9.92
N THR A 116 -17.28 -8.57 -9.97
CA THR A 116 -18.09 -9.78 -9.88
C THR A 116 -18.10 -10.56 -11.19
N GLU A 117 -18.48 -11.84 -11.15
CA GLU A 117 -18.62 -12.69 -12.36
C GLU A 117 -19.67 -12.16 -13.36
N GLN A 118 -20.60 -11.31 -12.89
CA GLN A 118 -21.59 -10.64 -13.74
C GLN A 118 -21.03 -9.38 -14.42
N GLY A 119 -19.75 -9.05 -14.20
CA GLY A 119 -19.09 -7.87 -14.75
C GLY A 119 -19.39 -6.58 -13.99
N GLU A 120 -19.93 -6.66 -12.78
CA GLU A 120 -20.21 -5.48 -11.96
C GLU A 120 -19.01 -5.13 -11.08
N ILE A 121 -18.67 -3.83 -10.99
CA ILE A 121 -17.65 -3.34 -10.07
C ILE A 121 -18.33 -2.86 -8.80
N ARG A 122 -17.97 -3.44 -7.66
CA ARG A 122 -18.51 -3.07 -6.35
C ARG A 122 -17.37 -2.73 -5.41
N LYS A 123 -17.52 -1.68 -4.60
CA LYS A 123 -16.58 -1.41 -3.52
C LYS A 123 -16.67 -2.55 -2.51
N LEU A 124 -15.54 -3.18 -2.18
CA LEU A 124 -15.52 -4.25 -1.19
C LEU A 124 -15.90 -3.67 0.17
N SER A 125 -16.78 -4.38 0.89
CA SER A 125 -17.17 -3.97 2.23
C SER A 125 -15.96 -3.99 3.16
N THR A 126 -15.88 -3.00 4.05
CA THR A 126 -14.82 -2.90 5.05
C THR A 126 -15.39 -3.16 6.44
N TYR A 127 -14.68 -3.94 7.25
CA TYR A 127 -14.94 -4.11 8.69
C TYR A 127 -13.76 -3.53 9.47
N GLU A 128 -14.01 -2.55 10.36
CA GLU A 128 -12.95 -1.81 11.09
C GLU A 128 -11.84 -1.23 10.20
N GLY A 129 -12.21 -0.70 9.02
CA GLY A 129 -11.24 -0.14 8.05
C GLY A 129 -10.45 -1.19 7.27
N LEU A 130 -10.64 -2.47 7.56
CA LEU A 130 -10.02 -3.59 6.85
C LEU A 130 -10.94 -4.13 5.77
N PRO A 131 -10.42 -4.59 4.62
CA PRO A 131 -11.17 -5.39 3.67
C PRO A 131 -11.86 -6.58 4.37
N SER A 132 -13.14 -6.82 4.06
CA SER A 132 -13.86 -7.98 4.61
C SER A 132 -13.16 -9.28 4.24
N ASP A 133 -12.99 -10.18 5.22
CA ASP A 133 -12.47 -11.53 5.01
C ASP A 133 -13.45 -12.40 4.19
N GLU A 134 -14.75 -12.07 4.21
CA GLU A 134 -15.80 -12.69 3.38
C GLU A 134 -15.80 -12.09 1.96
N ASN A 135 -14.68 -12.20 1.25
CA ASN A 135 -14.55 -11.77 -0.15
C ASN A 135 -14.40 -12.96 -1.09
N TYR A 136 -14.73 -12.78 -2.39
CA TYR A 136 -14.68 -13.87 -3.38
C TYR A 136 -13.32 -14.57 -3.38
N LEU A 137 -12.22 -13.80 -3.36
CA LEU A 137 -10.86 -14.32 -3.44
C LEU A 137 -10.53 -15.27 -2.27
N ASN A 138 -10.97 -14.94 -1.06
CA ASN A 138 -10.78 -15.78 0.12
C ASN A 138 -11.63 -17.04 0.08
N ILE A 139 -12.85 -16.95 -0.45
CA ILE A 139 -13.76 -18.10 -0.59
C ILE A 139 -13.23 -19.07 -1.66
N SER A 140 -12.67 -18.56 -2.76
CA SER A 140 -12.09 -19.36 -3.85
C SER A 140 -10.89 -20.21 -3.43
N LEU A 141 -10.28 -19.97 -2.26
CA LEU A 141 -9.21 -20.83 -1.71
C LEU A 141 -9.73 -22.12 -1.06
N PHE A 142 -11.01 -22.16 -0.67
CA PHE A 142 -11.62 -23.27 0.06
C PHE A 142 -12.66 -24.05 -0.77
N GLY A 143 -12.83 -23.70 -2.05
CA GLY A 143 -13.73 -24.34 -3.02
C GLY A 143 -13.09 -25.46 -3.82
#